data_AF-A0A4Q4V2F9-F1
#
_entry.id   AF-A0A4Q4V2F9-F1
#
_cell.length_a   1.000
_cell.length_b   1.000
_cell.length_c   1.000
_cell.angle_alpha   90.00
_cell.angle_beta   90.00
_cell.angle_gamma   90.00
#
_symmetry.space_group_name_H-M   'P 1'
#
loop_
_entity.id
_entity.type
_entity.pdbx_description
1 polymer ?
#
loop_
_entity_poly.entity_id
_entity_poly.type
_entity_poly.pdbx_seq_one_letter_code
_entity_poly.pdbx_strand_id
1 'polypeptide(L)'
;MDQNHLPAEINIITLNCWGLLYLSKHRTERLTAIGRHIATADPVPHIVALQECWSEKDYRSIRRETRFVLPFGKFYYSGPFGSGLAILSRWPIEESSMHRYPLNGRPTAFFRGDWYVGKGVACARIRYGAGQKQVIEVFNTHTHCRYGPSGQHNSYSVHRLSQSWEMAKLIRGATERGHMVIALGDFNDVPESLPYHIIRDLSPVRDAWRVLHPDSSLGAADDGPERARRRPIPTAEFNITENGVTSNSLYNTWRWPKSQQRALGPGRDPVSVPPDSLDKRGQRIDYIFVSRGPLPQLGGSGWVIKDARVGMRERHPELQCSLSDHFSVEATLAFHIPQPESTRSSSPDDQGAETTDRAAGGTYLESPTSSEFRNIRTRASYDGQLRDAGVPCTGLPASTYEDILALIKEYRAREETQKLWRGVHFVFWVLVAVICYVAVWFVPNYGAFVFLLLSTLGLMAGTVDGLLALLFFNSELRAVKEFEWEIMNEKASASGAVGMTYEDEEKAW
;
A
#
# COMPACT_ATOMS: atom_id res chain seq x y z
N MET A 1 5.74 -14.28 -29.26
CA MET A 1 5.79 -12.87 -28.80
C MET A 1 7.16 -12.34 -29.16
N ASP A 2 7.21 -11.24 -29.91
CA ASP A 2 8.47 -10.66 -30.38
C ASP A 2 9.22 -10.02 -29.21
N GLN A 3 10.21 -10.73 -28.63
CA GLN A 3 11.09 -10.20 -27.59
C GLN A 3 12.19 -9.29 -28.14
N ASN A 4 12.22 -9.06 -29.46
CA ASN A 4 13.29 -8.30 -30.11
C ASN A 4 13.07 -6.78 -30.04
N HIS A 5 11.84 -6.34 -29.77
CA HIS A 5 11.51 -4.90 -29.65
C HIS A 5 11.07 -4.57 -28.23
N LEU A 6 11.78 -3.62 -27.61
CA LEU A 6 11.35 -3.04 -26.35
C LEU A 6 10.02 -2.31 -26.53
N PRO A 7 9.10 -2.39 -25.55
CA PRO A 7 7.86 -1.63 -25.61
C PRO A 7 8.18 -0.12 -25.57
N ALA A 8 7.44 0.68 -26.35
CA ALA A 8 7.48 2.14 -26.21
C ALA A 8 6.85 2.60 -24.89
N GLU A 9 5.83 1.85 -24.43
CA GLU A 9 5.07 2.16 -23.22
C GLU A 9 4.81 0.91 -22.38
N ILE A 10 4.83 1.07 -21.06
CA ILE A 10 4.48 0.02 -20.10
C ILE A 10 3.23 0.46 -19.35
N ASN A 11 2.18 -0.35 -19.43
CA ASN A 11 0.88 -0.07 -18.80
C ASN A 11 0.71 -0.97 -17.57
N ILE A 12 0.38 -0.37 -16.44
CA ILE A 12 0.39 -1.00 -15.13
C ILE A 12 -0.97 -0.80 -14.49
N ILE A 13 -1.52 -1.86 -13.89
CA ILE A 13 -2.74 -1.79 -13.08
C ILE A 13 -2.47 -2.41 -11.71
N THR A 14 -2.94 -1.77 -10.65
CA THR A 14 -3.08 -2.38 -9.33
C THR A 14 -4.51 -2.29 -8.82
N LEU A 15 -4.99 -3.35 -8.17
CA LEU A 15 -6.35 -3.40 -7.62
C LEU A 15 -6.43 -4.32 -6.39
N ASN A 16 -6.91 -3.78 -5.27
CA ASN A 16 -7.48 -4.59 -4.20
C ASN A 16 -8.86 -5.11 -4.68
N CYS A 17 -8.98 -6.43 -4.83
CA CYS A 17 -10.15 -7.09 -5.43
C CYS A 17 -11.32 -7.32 -4.47
N TRP A 18 -11.09 -7.15 -3.16
CA TRP A 18 -12.06 -7.46 -2.11
C TRP A 18 -12.69 -8.85 -2.28
N GLY A 19 -11.83 -9.86 -2.39
CA GLY A 19 -12.21 -11.24 -2.67
C GLY A 19 -12.39 -12.12 -1.42
N LEU A 20 -12.70 -11.55 -0.25
CA LEU A 20 -12.75 -12.30 1.01
C LEU A 20 -13.73 -13.47 0.92
N LEU A 21 -13.26 -14.66 1.29
CA LEU A 21 -14.09 -15.86 1.30
C LEU A 21 -15.22 -15.68 2.34
N TYR A 22 -16.46 -15.96 1.92
CA TYR A 22 -17.70 -15.84 2.72
C TYR A 22 -18.14 -14.43 3.14
N LEU A 23 -17.25 -13.44 3.17
CA LEU A 23 -17.59 -12.06 3.58
C LEU A 23 -17.95 -11.17 2.39
N SER A 24 -17.21 -11.29 1.29
CA SER A 24 -17.41 -10.44 0.13
C SER A 24 -18.63 -10.86 -0.69
N LYS A 25 -19.60 -9.95 -0.85
CA LYS A 25 -20.82 -10.21 -1.64
C LYS A 25 -20.51 -10.34 -3.13
N HIS A 26 -21.26 -11.21 -3.82
CA HIS A 26 -21.16 -11.46 -5.26
C HIS A 26 -19.72 -11.70 -5.74
N ARG A 27 -18.91 -12.37 -4.91
CA ARG A 27 -17.46 -12.49 -5.12
C ARG A 27 -17.15 -13.09 -6.50
N THR A 28 -17.76 -14.22 -6.84
CA THR A 28 -17.43 -14.95 -8.07
C THR A 28 -17.78 -14.15 -9.32
N GLU A 29 -18.93 -13.48 -9.33
CA GLU A 29 -19.38 -12.62 -10.43
C GLU A 29 -18.45 -11.42 -10.59
N ARG A 30 -18.15 -10.71 -9.49
CA ARG A 30 -17.25 -9.54 -9.50
C ARG A 30 -15.83 -9.88 -9.93
N LEU A 31 -15.23 -10.95 -9.38
CA LEU A 31 -13.86 -11.34 -9.73
C LEU A 31 -13.74 -11.78 -11.20
N THR A 32 -14.79 -12.41 -11.74
CA THR A 32 -14.85 -12.72 -13.18
C THR A 32 -14.98 -11.45 -14.02
N ALA A 33 -15.82 -10.50 -13.60
CA ALA A 33 -15.93 -9.19 -14.25
C ALA A 33 -14.60 -8.40 -14.20
N ILE A 34 -13.88 -8.41 -13.07
CA ILE A 34 -12.53 -7.83 -12.96
C ILE A 34 -11.61 -8.42 -14.03
N GLY A 35 -11.58 -9.75 -14.18
CA GLY A 35 -10.79 -10.41 -15.23
C GLY A 35 -11.15 -9.95 -16.65
N ARG A 36 -12.43 -9.76 -16.94
CA ARG A 36 -12.91 -9.25 -18.24
C ARG A 36 -12.50 -7.79 -18.45
N HIS A 37 -12.66 -6.93 -17.44
CA HIS A 37 -12.24 -5.53 -17.49
C HIS A 37 -10.74 -5.40 -17.76
N ILE A 38 -9.90 -6.22 -17.10
CA ILE A 38 -8.46 -6.27 -17.37
C ILE A 38 -8.19 -6.70 -18.82
N ALA A 39 -8.91 -7.71 -19.31
CA ALA A 39 -8.70 -8.27 -20.65
C ALA A 39 -9.05 -7.29 -21.78
N THR A 40 -10.01 -6.39 -21.54
CA THR A 40 -10.49 -5.39 -22.51
C THR A 40 -10.07 -3.97 -22.18
N ALA A 41 -9.16 -3.77 -21.21
CA ALA A 41 -8.70 -2.45 -20.80
C ALA A 41 -7.96 -1.75 -21.95
N ASP A 42 -8.16 -0.44 -22.06
CA ASP A 42 -7.49 0.43 -23.02
C ASP A 42 -6.80 1.60 -22.27
N PRO A 43 -5.47 1.74 -22.36
CA PRO A 43 -4.52 0.87 -23.05
C PRO A 43 -4.37 -0.52 -22.42
N VAL A 44 -4.03 -1.51 -23.26
CA VAL A 44 -3.83 -2.91 -22.83
C VAL A 44 -2.74 -3.00 -21.77
N PRO A 45 -3.00 -3.64 -20.61
CA PRO A 45 -2.03 -3.73 -19.52
C PRO A 45 -0.88 -4.67 -19.88
N HIS A 46 0.29 -4.34 -19.35
CA HIS A 46 1.50 -5.14 -19.44
C HIS A 46 1.79 -5.86 -18.12
N ILE A 47 1.50 -5.21 -17.00
CA ILE A 47 1.67 -5.75 -15.65
C ILE A 47 0.40 -5.43 -14.87
N VAL A 48 -0.15 -6.44 -14.20
CA VAL A 48 -1.27 -6.26 -13.27
C VAL A 48 -0.91 -6.91 -11.96
N ALA A 49 -1.12 -6.20 -10.85
CA ALA A 49 -1.07 -6.84 -9.55
C ALA A 49 -2.37 -6.68 -8.78
N LEU A 50 -2.72 -7.74 -8.08
CA LEU A 50 -3.99 -7.87 -7.39
C LEU A 50 -3.73 -8.12 -5.91
N GLN A 51 -4.50 -7.45 -5.07
CA GLN A 51 -4.57 -7.69 -3.63
C GLN A 51 -5.93 -8.28 -3.29
N GLU A 52 -6.04 -8.94 -2.14
CA GLU A 52 -7.25 -9.63 -1.69
C GLU A 52 -7.86 -10.64 -2.70
N CYS A 53 -7.02 -11.20 -3.56
CA CYS A 53 -7.37 -12.37 -4.36
C CYS A 53 -7.08 -13.62 -3.51
N TRP A 54 -8.02 -13.99 -2.64
CA TRP A 54 -7.77 -15.00 -1.60
C TRP A 54 -7.88 -16.45 -2.07
N SER A 55 -8.69 -16.72 -3.09
CA SER A 55 -8.94 -18.09 -3.57
C SER A 55 -8.24 -18.35 -4.90
N GLU A 56 -7.60 -19.52 -5.00
CA GLU A 56 -7.05 -19.99 -6.27
C GLU A 56 -8.12 -20.11 -7.37
N LYS A 57 -9.37 -20.43 -7.01
CA LYS A 57 -10.49 -20.49 -7.96
C LYS A 57 -10.75 -19.12 -8.60
N ASP A 58 -10.80 -18.07 -7.79
CA ASP A 58 -11.04 -16.70 -8.27
C ASP A 58 -9.84 -16.21 -9.10
N TYR A 59 -8.61 -16.49 -8.65
CA TYR A 59 -7.40 -16.25 -9.44
C TYR A 59 -7.44 -16.95 -10.80
N ARG A 60 -7.80 -18.24 -10.86
CA ARG A 60 -7.92 -19.00 -12.11
C ARG A 60 -9.03 -18.44 -13.02
N SER A 61 -10.10 -17.90 -12.45
CA SER A 61 -11.14 -17.20 -13.22
C SER A 61 -10.57 -15.98 -13.93
N ILE A 62 -9.87 -15.10 -13.18
CA ILE A 62 -9.19 -13.93 -13.75
C ILE A 62 -8.18 -14.35 -14.82
N ARG A 63 -7.32 -15.35 -14.53
CA ARG A 63 -6.32 -15.87 -15.47
C ARG A 63 -6.93 -16.35 -16.77
N ARG A 64 -8.11 -16.98 -16.71
CA ARG A 64 -8.83 -17.40 -17.90
C ARG A 64 -9.14 -16.19 -18.75
N GLU A 65 -9.80 -15.17 -18.21
CA GLU A 65 -10.19 -13.97 -18.97
C GLU A 65 -8.96 -13.23 -19.54
N THR A 66 -7.87 -13.11 -18.78
CA THR A 66 -6.69 -12.31 -19.19
C THR A 66 -5.66 -13.06 -20.02
N ARG A 67 -5.83 -14.36 -20.31
CA ARG A 67 -4.79 -15.24 -20.86
C ARG A 67 -4.14 -14.77 -22.17
N PHE A 68 -4.89 -14.02 -22.99
CA PHE A 68 -4.40 -13.57 -24.31
C PHE A 68 -3.58 -12.28 -24.23
N VAL A 69 -3.82 -11.44 -23.21
CA VAL A 69 -3.09 -10.17 -23.02
C VAL A 69 -1.97 -10.30 -21.98
N LEU A 70 -2.19 -11.13 -20.95
CA LEU A 70 -1.29 -11.39 -19.83
C LEU A 70 -1.12 -12.90 -19.66
N PRO A 71 -0.38 -13.59 -20.54
CA PRO A 71 -0.25 -15.05 -20.51
C PRO A 71 0.55 -15.56 -19.32
N PHE A 72 1.33 -14.73 -18.62
CA PHE A 72 2.10 -15.14 -17.46
C PHE A 72 1.40 -14.65 -16.18
N GLY A 73 1.45 -15.47 -15.13
CA GLY A 73 0.90 -15.06 -13.85
C GLY A 73 1.35 -15.94 -12.71
N LYS A 74 1.41 -15.36 -11.52
CA LYS A 74 1.77 -16.01 -10.27
C LYS A 74 0.73 -15.67 -9.20
N PHE A 75 0.17 -16.72 -8.60
CA PHE A 75 -0.56 -16.64 -7.35
C PHE A 75 0.39 -16.90 -6.18
N TYR A 76 0.34 -16.07 -5.14
CA TYR A 76 1.27 -16.15 -4.01
C TYR A 76 0.60 -16.78 -2.80
N TYR A 77 1.40 -17.52 -2.02
CA TYR A 77 0.97 -18.19 -0.80
C TYR A 77 1.75 -17.61 0.37
N SER A 78 1.07 -17.33 1.47
CA SER A 78 1.66 -16.93 2.75
C SER A 78 0.67 -17.24 3.86
N GLY A 79 1.17 -17.41 5.09
CA GLY A 79 0.34 -17.67 6.27
C GLY A 79 -0.64 -18.86 6.13
N PRO A 80 -1.47 -19.11 7.15
CA PRO A 80 -2.56 -20.07 7.07
C PRO A 80 -3.67 -19.74 6.05
N PHE A 81 -3.97 -18.46 5.81
CA PHE A 81 -5.11 -18.03 4.99
C PHE A 81 -4.72 -17.55 3.58
N GLY A 82 -3.45 -17.68 3.18
CA GLY A 82 -2.95 -17.16 1.91
C GLY A 82 -2.50 -15.70 2.01
N SER A 83 -1.75 -15.21 1.01
CA SER A 83 -1.30 -13.80 0.99
C SER A 83 -2.33 -12.86 0.37
N GLY A 84 -3.27 -13.40 -0.41
CA GLY A 84 -4.21 -12.59 -1.20
C GLY A 84 -3.57 -11.88 -2.40
N LEU A 85 -2.30 -12.17 -2.72
CA LEU A 85 -1.54 -11.45 -3.74
C LEU A 85 -1.41 -12.26 -5.03
N ALA A 86 -1.56 -11.57 -6.17
CA ALA A 86 -1.26 -12.12 -7.48
C ALA A 86 -0.55 -11.09 -8.36
N ILE A 87 0.31 -11.57 -9.26
CA ILE A 87 0.93 -10.76 -10.32
C ILE A 87 0.62 -11.44 -11.66
N LEU A 88 0.15 -10.67 -12.63
CA LEU A 88 -0.08 -11.06 -14.02
C LEU A 88 0.84 -10.22 -14.90
N SER A 89 1.37 -10.82 -15.95
CA SER A 89 2.38 -10.20 -16.81
C SER A 89 2.19 -10.60 -18.27
N ARG A 90 2.45 -9.63 -19.16
CA ARG A 90 2.60 -9.86 -20.59
C ARG A 90 3.86 -10.66 -20.90
N TRP A 91 4.90 -10.50 -20.09
CA TRP A 91 6.22 -11.10 -20.29
C TRP A 91 6.54 -12.20 -19.27
N PRO A 92 7.48 -13.11 -19.59
CA PRO A 92 7.86 -14.20 -18.69
C PRO A 92 8.29 -13.73 -17.31
N ILE A 93 7.81 -14.41 -16.27
CA ILE A 93 8.29 -14.29 -14.89
C ILE A 93 9.44 -15.30 -14.74
N GLU A 94 10.67 -14.80 -14.66
CA GLU A 94 11.89 -15.63 -14.53
C GLU A 94 12.06 -16.15 -13.11
N GLU A 95 11.77 -15.30 -12.13
CA GLU A 95 11.90 -15.63 -10.71
C GLU A 95 10.73 -15.03 -9.93
N SER A 96 10.37 -15.70 -8.83
CA SER A 96 9.30 -15.25 -7.95
C SER A 96 9.53 -15.71 -6.53
N SER A 97 9.26 -14.83 -5.57
CA SER A 97 9.37 -15.09 -4.14
C SER A 97 8.25 -14.36 -3.38
N MET A 98 7.89 -14.89 -2.21
CA MET A 98 6.98 -14.22 -1.27
C MET A 98 7.78 -13.85 -0.03
N HIS A 99 7.99 -12.56 0.22
CA HIS A 99 8.71 -12.06 1.39
C HIS A 99 7.71 -11.68 2.46
N ARG A 100 7.51 -12.57 3.44
CA ARG A 100 6.58 -12.32 4.55
C ARG A 100 7.17 -11.28 5.50
N TYR A 101 6.36 -10.32 5.93
CA TYR A 101 6.80 -9.32 6.90
C TYR A 101 7.04 -9.95 8.29
N PRO A 102 8.09 -9.51 9.02
CA PRO A 102 8.32 -9.95 10.39
C PRO A 102 7.19 -9.55 11.34
N LEU A 103 6.73 -8.29 11.24
CA LEU A 103 5.63 -7.74 12.06
C LEU A 103 4.32 -7.77 11.26
N ASN A 104 3.35 -8.60 11.68
CA ASN A 104 2.18 -8.92 10.86
C ASN A 104 0.83 -8.89 11.60
N GLY A 105 0.76 -8.15 12.71
CA GLY A 105 -0.43 -8.04 13.55
C GLY A 105 -0.37 -9.03 14.71
N ARG A 106 -1.52 -9.32 15.31
CA ARG A 106 -1.62 -10.12 16.54
C ARG A 106 -2.53 -11.34 16.35
N PRO A 107 -2.17 -12.53 16.85
CA PRO A 107 -3.01 -13.72 16.77
C PRO A 107 -4.31 -13.57 17.56
N THR A 108 -4.30 -12.81 18.66
CA THR A 108 -5.49 -12.55 19.47
C THR A 108 -6.53 -11.67 18.77
N ALA A 109 -6.14 -10.96 17.72
CA ALA A 109 -7.04 -10.17 16.88
C ALA A 109 -7.62 -11.03 15.74
N PHE A 110 -8.14 -12.21 16.07
CA PHE A 110 -8.61 -13.19 15.08
C PHE A 110 -9.75 -12.68 14.19
N PHE A 111 -10.59 -11.78 14.71
CA PHE A 111 -11.67 -11.12 13.96
C PHE A 111 -11.16 -10.11 12.91
N ARG A 112 -9.88 -9.72 12.96
CA ARG A 112 -9.22 -8.85 11.98
C ARG A 112 -8.51 -9.65 10.88
N GLY A 113 -7.93 -10.79 11.25
CA GLY A 113 -7.38 -11.75 10.27
C GLY A 113 -5.97 -11.44 9.74
N ASP A 114 -5.43 -10.22 9.87
CA ASP A 114 -4.12 -9.81 9.30
C ASP A 114 -2.97 -10.76 9.68
N TRP A 115 -2.95 -11.24 10.93
CA TRP A 115 -1.90 -12.15 11.40
C TRP A 115 -1.93 -13.51 10.69
N TYR A 116 -3.12 -14.00 10.35
CA TYR A 116 -3.32 -15.33 9.76
C TYR A 116 -3.12 -15.35 8.24
N VAL A 117 -3.20 -14.20 7.58
CA VAL A 117 -2.86 -14.09 6.14
C VAL A 117 -1.35 -13.99 5.92
N GLY A 118 -0.60 -13.56 6.94
CA GLY A 118 0.84 -13.39 6.85
C GLY A 118 1.22 -12.42 5.74
N LYS A 119 0.85 -11.14 5.88
CA LYS A 119 1.12 -10.10 4.88
C LYS A 119 2.61 -10.02 4.53
N GLY A 120 2.90 -9.54 3.33
CA GLY A 120 4.24 -9.49 2.79
C GLY A 120 4.28 -8.90 1.39
N VAL A 121 5.45 -9.02 0.76
CA VAL A 121 5.71 -8.55 -0.60
C VAL A 121 5.80 -9.75 -1.53
N ALA A 122 4.90 -9.80 -2.51
CA ALA A 122 4.98 -10.69 -3.65
C ALA A 122 5.95 -10.11 -4.68
N CYS A 123 7.06 -10.81 -4.92
CA CYS A 123 8.12 -10.39 -5.83
C CYS A 123 8.04 -11.18 -7.14
N ALA A 124 8.24 -10.50 -8.26
CA ALA A 124 8.40 -11.12 -9.58
C ALA A 124 9.52 -10.43 -10.36
N ARG A 125 10.47 -11.21 -10.86
CA ARG A 125 11.50 -10.76 -11.81
C ARG A 125 11.00 -11.03 -13.23
N ILE A 126 10.70 -9.98 -13.98
CA ILE A 126 10.04 -10.06 -15.29
C ILE A 126 11.00 -9.59 -16.39
N ARG A 127 11.20 -10.44 -17.40
CA ARG A 127 12.07 -10.16 -18.56
C ARG A 127 11.27 -9.53 -19.70
N TYR A 128 11.42 -8.23 -19.91
CA TYR A 128 10.62 -7.50 -20.90
C TYR A 128 11.35 -7.25 -22.24
N GLY A 129 12.61 -7.67 -22.36
CA GLY A 129 13.38 -7.68 -23.61
C GLY A 129 14.61 -8.60 -23.53
N ALA A 130 15.36 -8.74 -24.62
CA ALA A 130 16.48 -9.68 -24.72
C ALA A 130 17.75 -9.31 -23.91
N GLY A 131 17.91 -8.04 -23.54
CA GLY A 131 19.10 -7.56 -22.83
C GLY A 131 19.14 -7.99 -21.36
N GLN A 132 20.34 -8.24 -20.82
CA GLN A 132 20.52 -8.70 -19.43
C GLN A 132 19.93 -7.76 -18.38
N LYS A 133 19.95 -6.44 -18.62
CA LYS A 133 19.37 -5.42 -17.73
C LYS A 133 17.93 -5.02 -18.09
N GLN A 134 17.32 -5.65 -19.10
CA GLN A 134 15.93 -5.43 -19.48
C GLN A 134 14.99 -6.28 -18.60
N VAL A 135 15.08 -5.98 -17.29
CA VAL A 135 14.33 -6.63 -16.21
C VAL A 135 13.49 -5.61 -15.49
N ILE A 136 12.25 -5.98 -15.20
CA ILE A 136 11.38 -5.29 -14.25
C ILE A 136 11.25 -6.18 -13.02
N GLU A 137 11.65 -5.68 -11.86
CA GLU A 137 11.26 -6.27 -10.57
C GLU A 137 9.96 -5.63 -10.10
N VAL A 138 8.92 -6.46 -10.01
CA VAL A 138 7.60 -6.06 -9.52
C VAL A 138 7.45 -6.49 -8.08
N PHE A 139 7.12 -5.53 -7.22
CA PHE A 139 6.81 -5.74 -5.80
C PHE A 139 5.35 -5.40 -5.57
N ASN A 140 4.51 -6.44 -5.42
CA ASN A 140 3.09 -6.29 -5.04
C ASN A 140 2.94 -6.48 -3.53
N THR A 141 2.31 -5.54 -2.83
CA THR A 141 2.06 -5.66 -1.39
C THR A 141 0.61 -5.37 -1.00
N HIS A 142 0.24 -5.86 0.18
CA HIS A 142 -0.95 -5.45 0.92
C HIS A 142 -0.56 -5.31 2.39
N THR A 143 -0.17 -4.10 2.80
CA THR A 143 0.32 -3.82 4.17
C THR A 143 -0.80 -3.93 5.20
N HIS A 144 -0.45 -3.91 6.49
CA HIS A 144 -1.40 -4.06 7.59
C HIS A 144 -2.52 -3.03 7.51
N CYS A 145 -3.77 -3.40 7.77
CA CYS A 145 -4.85 -2.42 7.67
C CYS A 145 -4.77 -1.32 8.75
N ARG A 146 -5.14 -0.08 8.38
CA ARG A 146 -5.29 1.03 9.32
C ARG A 146 -6.65 0.94 10.01
N TYR A 147 -6.67 0.29 11.17
CA TYR A 147 -7.88 0.22 12.00
C TYR A 147 -8.19 1.55 12.71
N GLY A 148 -9.42 2.05 12.54
CA GLY A 148 -9.98 3.19 13.28
C GLY A 148 -9.85 4.54 12.56
N PRO A 149 -10.55 5.59 13.07
CA PRO A 149 -10.50 6.93 12.49
C PRO A 149 -9.10 7.55 12.56
N SER A 150 -8.79 8.43 11.61
CA SER A 150 -7.58 9.25 11.65
C SER A 150 -7.51 10.07 12.94
N GLY A 151 -6.41 9.92 13.69
CA GLY A 151 -6.15 10.66 14.93
C GLY A 151 -6.38 9.87 16.23
N GLN A 152 -6.88 8.63 16.18
CA GLN A 152 -6.85 7.72 17.34
C GLN A 152 -5.54 6.92 17.39
N HIS A 153 -5.13 6.51 18.59
CA HIS A 153 -3.94 5.67 18.80
C HIS A 153 -4.07 4.38 17.98
N ASN A 154 -3.26 4.26 16.94
CA ASN A 154 -3.24 3.09 16.10
C ASN A 154 -2.12 2.16 16.57
N SER A 155 -2.50 1.09 17.29
CA SER A 155 -1.55 0.12 17.82
C SER A 155 -0.79 -0.69 16.75
N TYR A 156 -1.05 -0.44 15.46
CA TYR A 156 -0.41 -1.11 14.33
C TYR A 156 0.44 -0.18 13.45
N SER A 157 0.71 1.05 13.88
CA SER A 157 1.60 1.97 13.17
C SER A 157 2.99 1.36 12.95
N VAL A 158 3.59 0.78 14.00
CA VAL A 158 4.91 0.13 13.95
C VAL A 158 4.95 -1.04 12.96
N HIS A 159 3.85 -1.79 12.82
CA HIS A 159 3.75 -2.83 11.80
C HIS A 159 3.88 -2.21 10.40
N ARG A 160 3.07 -1.20 10.05
CA ARG A 160 3.14 -0.60 8.71
C ARG A 160 4.49 0.08 8.44
N LEU A 161 5.10 0.71 9.45
CA LEU A 161 6.44 1.27 9.35
C LEU A 161 7.49 0.19 9.02
N SER A 162 7.52 -0.90 9.79
CA SER A 162 8.41 -2.04 9.54
C SER A 162 8.17 -2.67 8.17
N GLN A 163 6.90 -2.77 7.74
CA GLN A 163 6.53 -3.33 6.44
C GLN A 163 7.01 -2.46 5.27
N SER A 164 6.83 -1.14 5.36
CA SER A 164 7.38 -0.21 4.38
C SER A 164 8.91 -0.25 4.37
N TRP A 165 9.55 -0.42 5.53
CA TRP A 165 10.99 -0.52 5.64
C TRP A 165 11.55 -1.77 4.94
N GLU A 166 10.96 -2.94 5.19
CA GLU A 166 11.29 -4.18 4.49
C GLU A 166 11.14 -4.04 2.98
N MET A 167 10.07 -3.39 2.53
CA MET A 167 9.85 -3.17 1.10
C MET A 167 10.87 -2.19 0.50
N ALA A 168 11.26 -1.13 1.22
CA ALA A 168 12.31 -0.21 0.80
C ALA A 168 13.66 -0.92 0.60
N LYS A 169 14.03 -1.86 1.51
CA LYS A 169 15.22 -2.71 1.35
C LYS A 169 15.19 -3.53 0.05
N LEU A 170 14.04 -4.14 -0.27
CA LEU A 170 13.86 -4.91 -1.51
C LEU A 170 13.97 -4.03 -2.76
N ILE A 171 13.36 -2.84 -2.73
CA ILE A 171 13.42 -1.86 -3.82
C ILE A 171 14.87 -1.43 -4.06
N ARG A 172 15.59 -1.01 -3.01
CA ARG A 172 17.01 -0.61 -3.11
C ARG A 172 17.85 -1.73 -3.73
N GLY A 173 17.75 -2.95 -3.19
CA GLY A 173 18.51 -4.09 -3.71
C GLY A 173 18.23 -4.39 -5.19
N ALA A 174 16.99 -4.24 -5.66
CA ALA A 174 16.64 -4.39 -7.07
C ALA A 174 17.23 -3.27 -7.94
N THR A 175 17.19 -2.03 -7.45
CA THR A 175 17.77 -0.89 -8.18
C THR A 175 19.30 -0.94 -8.24
N GLU A 176 19.98 -1.41 -7.20
CA GLU A 176 21.44 -1.65 -7.19
C GLU A 176 21.86 -2.71 -8.20
N ARG A 177 21.00 -3.71 -8.45
CA ARG A 177 21.18 -4.68 -9.56
C ARG A 177 20.99 -4.05 -10.94
N GLY A 178 20.52 -2.81 -11.03
CA GLY A 178 20.24 -2.10 -12.27
C GLY A 178 18.93 -2.55 -12.93
N HIS A 179 17.99 -3.11 -12.17
CA HIS A 179 16.67 -3.46 -12.66
C HIS A 179 15.72 -2.25 -12.57
N MET A 180 14.76 -2.19 -13.49
CA MET A 180 13.61 -1.30 -13.32
C MET A 180 12.75 -1.83 -12.19
N VAL A 181 12.23 -0.96 -11.33
CA VAL A 181 11.37 -1.35 -10.21
C VAL A 181 9.98 -0.78 -10.40
N ILE A 182 8.98 -1.62 -10.18
CA ILE A 182 7.58 -1.21 -10.02
C ILE A 182 7.10 -1.78 -8.69
N ALA A 183 6.94 -0.90 -7.70
CA ALA A 183 6.44 -1.22 -6.37
C ALA A 183 5.01 -0.72 -6.26
N LEU A 184 4.05 -1.59 -5.99
CA LEU A 184 2.63 -1.25 -6.13
C LEU A 184 1.75 -2.08 -5.19
N GLY A 185 0.54 -1.62 -4.94
CA GLY A 185 -0.46 -2.36 -4.18
C GLY A 185 -1.28 -1.49 -3.25
N ASP A 186 -1.87 -2.13 -2.24
CA ASP A 186 -2.63 -1.48 -1.19
C ASP A 186 -1.72 -1.26 0.03
N PHE A 187 -1.31 -0.01 0.23
CA PHE A 187 -0.39 0.37 1.30
C PHE A 187 -1.12 0.78 2.57
N ASN A 188 -2.46 0.80 2.60
CA ASN A 188 -3.29 1.14 3.77
C ASN A 188 -2.91 2.46 4.49
N ASP A 189 -2.14 3.33 3.84
CA ASP A 189 -1.66 4.61 4.37
C ASP A 189 -1.84 5.70 3.32
N VAL A 190 -1.92 6.93 3.80
CA VAL A 190 -2.19 8.13 2.98
C VAL A 190 -0.88 8.82 2.56
N PRO A 191 -0.93 9.71 1.53
CA PRO A 191 0.27 10.39 1.06
C PRO A 191 0.93 11.26 2.16
N GLU A 192 2.26 11.36 2.14
CA GLU A 192 3.10 12.02 3.18
C GLU A 192 2.95 11.45 4.61
N SER A 193 2.39 10.25 4.77
CA SER A 193 2.53 9.52 6.03
C SER A 193 3.96 8.98 6.21
N LEU A 194 4.35 8.66 7.44
CA LEU A 194 5.69 8.09 7.70
C LEU A 194 5.98 6.82 6.88
N PRO A 195 5.06 5.83 6.76
CA PRO A 195 5.28 4.67 5.90
C PRO A 195 5.43 5.01 4.41
N TYR A 196 4.76 6.07 3.94
CA TYR A 196 4.92 6.57 2.57
C TYR A 196 6.30 7.18 2.37
N HIS A 197 6.79 8.00 3.31
CA HIS A 197 8.13 8.59 3.27
C HIS A 197 9.24 7.54 3.29
N ILE A 198 9.09 6.45 4.06
CA ILE A 198 10.04 5.33 4.03
C ILE A 198 10.20 4.77 2.61
N ILE A 199 9.11 4.58 1.87
CA ILE A 199 9.18 4.05 0.50
C ILE A 199 9.77 5.11 -0.45
N ARG A 200 9.24 6.32 -0.41
CA ARG A 200 9.60 7.40 -1.35
C ARG A 200 11.03 7.90 -1.17
N ASP A 201 11.46 8.11 0.08
CA ASP A 201 12.67 8.88 0.38
C ASP A 201 13.87 7.98 0.70
N LEU A 202 13.65 6.70 1.05
CA LEU A 202 14.71 5.70 1.23
C LEU A 202 14.86 4.74 0.05
N SER A 203 14.17 4.99 -1.05
CA SER A 203 14.28 4.17 -2.25
C SER A 203 14.26 5.03 -3.51
N PRO A 204 14.99 4.67 -4.58
CA PRO A 204 15.04 5.46 -5.81
C PRO A 204 13.81 5.22 -6.70
N VAL A 205 12.63 5.50 -6.15
CA VAL A 205 11.31 5.38 -6.80
C VAL A 205 10.51 6.65 -6.63
N ARG A 206 9.54 6.87 -7.52
CA ARG A 206 8.63 8.01 -7.50
C ARG A 206 7.19 7.53 -7.49
N ASP A 207 6.33 8.20 -6.74
CA ASP A 207 4.87 7.97 -6.79
C ASP A 207 4.32 8.44 -8.14
N ALA A 208 3.84 7.50 -8.96
CA ALA A 208 3.33 7.80 -10.28
C ALA A 208 2.18 8.81 -10.27
N TRP A 209 1.34 8.82 -9.23
CA TRP A 209 0.25 9.79 -9.12
C TRP A 209 0.79 11.19 -8.83
N ARG A 210 1.64 11.33 -7.80
CA ARG A 210 2.10 12.65 -7.33
C ARG A 210 3.10 13.32 -8.24
N VAL A 211 3.78 12.57 -9.11
CA VAL A 211 4.57 13.19 -10.18
C VAL A 211 3.68 14.02 -11.11
N LEU A 212 2.43 13.58 -11.35
CA LEU A 212 1.48 14.30 -12.20
C LEU A 212 0.58 15.24 -11.40
N HIS A 213 0.22 14.87 -10.16
CA HIS A 213 -0.64 15.64 -9.25
C HIS A 213 0.09 15.91 -7.92
N PRO A 214 1.12 16.78 -7.92
CA PRO A 214 1.95 17.04 -6.73
C PRO A 214 1.14 17.56 -5.55
N ASP A 215 0.03 18.22 -5.84
CA ASP A 215 -0.89 18.84 -4.89
C ASP A 215 -2.08 17.96 -4.48
N SER A 216 -2.12 16.68 -4.89
CA SER A 216 -3.17 15.74 -4.48
C SER A 216 -3.34 15.66 -2.95
N SER A 217 -4.52 15.21 -2.51
CA SER A 217 -4.90 15.16 -1.09
C SER A 217 -3.96 14.31 -0.23
N LEU A 218 -3.79 14.71 1.04
CA LEU A 218 -2.99 13.99 2.05
C LEU A 218 -3.82 13.02 2.90
N GLY A 219 -5.10 12.82 2.58
CA GLY A 219 -6.00 11.94 3.33
C GLY A 219 -7.46 12.29 3.11
N ALA A 220 -8.33 11.87 4.04
CA ALA A 220 -9.70 12.35 4.03
C ALA A 220 -9.75 13.84 4.42
N ALA A 221 -10.78 14.57 4.02
CA ALA A 221 -10.87 16.03 4.25
C ALA A 221 -10.82 16.41 5.73
N ASP A 222 -11.26 15.51 6.62
CA ASP A 222 -11.27 15.72 8.07
C ASP A 222 -9.94 15.31 8.76
N ASP A 223 -9.01 14.68 8.02
CA ASP A 223 -7.71 14.23 8.54
C ASP A 223 -6.81 15.42 8.88
N GLY A 224 -6.03 15.31 9.96
CA GLY A 224 -5.19 16.40 10.48
C GLY A 224 -4.32 17.10 9.43
N PRO A 225 -3.51 16.38 8.65
CA PRO A 225 -2.66 16.97 7.60
C PRO A 225 -3.46 17.68 6.51
N GLU A 226 -4.57 17.09 6.05
CA GLU A 226 -5.38 17.68 4.97
C GLU A 226 -6.15 18.91 5.47
N ARG A 227 -6.73 18.84 6.67
CA ARG A 227 -7.41 19.97 7.33
C ARG A 227 -6.46 21.15 7.55
N ALA A 228 -5.18 20.89 7.84
CA ALA A 228 -4.17 21.92 8.01
C ALA A 228 -3.90 22.72 6.72
N ARG A 229 -4.13 22.12 5.54
CA ARG A 229 -4.01 22.80 4.24
C ARG A 229 -5.13 23.80 3.96
N ARG A 230 -6.22 23.77 4.75
CA ARG A 230 -7.39 24.68 4.64
C ARG A 230 -7.98 24.73 3.23
N ARG A 231 -7.95 23.60 2.51
CA ARG A 231 -8.57 23.48 1.18
C ARG A 231 -10.08 23.21 1.30
N PRO A 232 -10.88 23.57 0.28
CA PRO A 232 -12.29 23.19 0.23
C PRO A 232 -12.47 21.66 0.29
N ILE A 233 -13.63 21.22 0.80
CA ILE A 233 -13.99 19.80 0.73
C ILE A 233 -14.08 19.41 -0.75
N PRO A 234 -13.35 18.38 -1.21
CA PRO A 234 -13.32 18.01 -2.61
C PRO A 234 -14.67 17.41 -3.04
N THR A 235 -15.01 17.58 -4.32
CA THR A 235 -16.13 16.90 -4.95
C THR A 235 -15.77 15.45 -5.28
N ALA A 236 -16.78 14.62 -5.55
CA ALA A 236 -16.61 13.22 -5.94
C ALA A 236 -15.72 13.11 -7.20
N GLU A 237 -15.93 13.98 -8.19
CA GLU A 237 -15.10 13.97 -9.41
C GLU A 237 -13.68 14.46 -9.15
N PHE A 238 -13.51 15.57 -8.42
CA PHE A 238 -12.18 16.09 -8.08
C PHE A 238 -11.36 15.04 -7.30
N ASN A 239 -12.02 14.28 -6.43
CA ASN A 239 -11.37 13.18 -5.72
C ASN A 239 -10.80 12.11 -6.64
N ILE A 240 -11.51 11.78 -7.72
CA ILE A 240 -11.08 10.79 -8.69
C ILE A 240 -9.99 11.34 -9.61
N THR A 241 -10.18 12.55 -10.14
CA THR A 241 -9.31 13.09 -11.21
C THR A 241 -8.05 13.74 -10.68
N GLU A 242 -8.09 14.38 -9.51
CA GLU A 242 -6.93 15.11 -8.96
C GLU A 242 -6.34 14.43 -7.73
N ASN A 243 -7.18 13.98 -6.79
CA ASN A 243 -6.68 13.38 -5.55
C ASN A 243 -6.33 11.89 -5.67
N GLY A 244 -6.73 11.23 -6.76
CA GLY A 244 -6.45 9.81 -6.99
C GLY A 244 -7.11 8.89 -5.97
N VAL A 245 -8.30 9.25 -5.50
CA VAL A 245 -9.03 8.47 -4.49
C VAL A 245 -9.41 7.11 -5.03
N THR A 246 -8.96 6.06 -4.33
CA THR A 246 -9.22 4.66 -4.68
C THR A 246 -10.14 3.97 -3.69
N SER A 247 -10.17 4.42 -2.44
CA SER A 247 -10.99 3.87 -1.37
C SER A 247 -11.90 4.93 -0.76
N ASN A 248 -13.01 4.50 -0.16
CA ASN A 248 -14.00 5.36 0.49
C ASN A 248 -14.57 6.48 -0.40
N SER A 249 -14.49 6.36 -1.73
CA SER A 249 -15.12 7.30 -2.68
C SER A 249 -16.65 7.25 -2.60
N LEU A 250 -17.31 8.38 -2.84
CA LEU A 250 -18.77 8.42 -3.02
C LEU A 250 -19.25 7.61 -4.24
N TYR A 251 -18.41 7.45 -5.27
CA TYR A 251 -18.76 6.62 -6.42
C TYR A 251 -18.75 5.12 -6.11
N ASN A 252 -18.08 4.70 -5.05
CA ASN A 252 -17.99 3.30 -4.68
C ASN A 252 -19.25 2.85 -3.92
N THR A 253 -20.01 1.92 -4.51
CA THR A 253 -21.30 1.48 -3.96
C THR A 253 -21.17 0.77 -2.61
N TRP A 254 -20.00 0.21 -2.29
CA TRP A 254 -19.78 -0.50 -1.02
C TRP A 254 -19.74 0.43 0.18
N ARG A 255 -19.42 1.71 -0.04
CA ARG A 255 -19.50 2.78 0.96
C ARG A 255 -20.94 3.24 1.24
N TRP A 256 -21.87 3.02 0.30
CA TRP A 256 -23.21 3.58 0.41
C TRP A 256 -23.98 3.03 1.61
N PRO A 257 -24.94 3.80 2.17
CA PRO A 257 -25.87 3.27 3.16
C PRO A 257 -26.56 1.99 2.68
N LYS A 258 -26.86 1.06 3.59
CA LYS A 258 -27.52 -0.22 3.24
C LYS A 258 -28.85 -0.04 2.52
N SER A 259 -29.57 1.05 2.77
CA SER A 259 -30.80 1.41 2.04
C SER A 259 -30.54 1.64 0.55
N GLN A 260 -29.49 2.39 0.20
CA GLN A 260 -29.09 2.64 -1.18
C GLN A 260 -28.50 1.39 -1.84
N GLN A 261 -27.70 0.59 -1.12
CA GLN A 261 -27.20 -0.69 -1.64
C GLN A 261 -28.33 -1.65 -2.03
N ARG A 262 -29.46 -1.64 -1.31
CA ARG A 262 -30.65 -2.47 -1.62
C ARG A 262 -31.40 -2.02 -2.88
N ALA A 263 -31.12 -0.82 -3.38
CA ALA A 263 -31.69 -0.31 -4.62
C ALA A 263 -30.92 -0.78 -5.87
N LEU A 264 -29.75 -1.40 -5.70
CA LEU A 264 -28.94 -1.94 -6.78
C LEU A 264 -29.41 -3.34 -7.18
N GLY A 265 -29.23 -3.68 -8.45
CA GLY A 265 -29.35 -5.05 -8.95
C GLY A 265 -30.13 -5.15 -10.27
N PRO A 266 -30.38 -6.38 -10.74
CA PRO A 266 -31.04 -6.61 -12.02
C PRO A 266 -32.43 -5.97 -12.08
N GLY A 267 -32.73 -5.27 -13.17
CA GLY A 267 -34.02 -4.62 -13.41
C GLY A 267 -34.29 -3.35 -12.59
N ARG A 268 -33.27 -2.82 -11.89
CA ARG A 268 -33.34 -1.53 -11.19
C ARG A 268 -32.76 -0.42 -12.05
N ASP A 269 -33.27 0.80 -11.88
CA ASP A 269 -32.71 1.98 -12.55
C ASP A 269 -31.28 2.28 -12.05
N PRO A 270 -30.32 2.58 -12.95
CA PRO A 270 -28.97 2.96 -12.54
C PRO A 270 -28.96 4.22 -11.66
N VAL A 271 -28.43 4.11 -10.45
CA VAL A 271 -28.30 5.25 -9.52
C VAL A 271 -27.03 6.03 -9.86
N SER A 272 -27.12 7.26 -10.37
CA SER A 272 -25.95 8.12 -10.60
C SER A 272 -25.60 8.96 -9.38
N VAL A 273 -24.30 9.21 -9.15
CA VAL A 273 -23.83 10.20 -8.16
C VAL A 273 -23.44 11.45 -8.94
N PRO A 274 -23.98 12.63 -8.61
CA PRO A 274 -23.59 13.88 -9.26
C PRO A 274 -22.09 14.18 -9.07
N PRO A 275 -21.35 14.58 -10.12
CA PRO A 275 -19.90 14.84 -10.06
C PRO A 275 -19.47 15.88 -9.03
N ASP A 276 -20.34 16.85 -8.74
CA ASP A 276 -20.16 17.95 -7.79
C ASP A 276 -20.52 17.59 -6.33
N SER A 277 -20.97 16.35 -6.08
CA SER A 277 -21.29 15.89 -4.72
C SER A 277 -20.06 15.96 -3.81
N LEU A 278 -20.18 16.57 -2.63
CA LEU A 278 -19.07 16.69 -1.68
C LEU A 278 -18.64 15.33 -1.14
N ASP A 279 -17.39 14.97 -1.34
CA ASP A 279 -16.82 13.69 -0.93
C ASP A 279 -15.69 13.85 0.10
N LYS A 280 -16.09 13.97 1.36
CA LYS A 280 -15.17 14.17 2.48
C LYS A 280 -14.33 12.95 2.89
N ARG A 281 -14.73 11.73 2.52
CA ARG A 281 -14.11 10.49 3.05
C ARG A 281 -13.19 9.77 2.06
N GLY A 282 -13.14 10.22 0.81
CA GLY A 282 -12.26 9.65 -0.19
C GLY A 282 -10.81 9.63 0.29
N GLN A 283 -10.12 8.51 0.07
CA GLN A 283 -8.72 8.32 0.42
C GLN A 283 -7.97 7.62 -0.72
N ARG A 284 -6.74 8.05 -0.93
CA ARG A 284 -5.78 7.34 -1.78
C ARG A 284 -4.88 6.49 -0.89
N ILE A 285 -5.05 5.17 -0.98
CA ILE A 285 -4.26 4.20 -0.20
C ILE A 285 -3.63 3.11 -1.08
N ASP A 286 -3.96 3.11 -2.37
CA ASP A 286 -3.34 2.27 -3.39
C ASP A 286 -2.33 3.09 -4.19
N TYR A 287 -1.16 2.51 -4.48
CA TYR A 287 -0.04 3.24 -5.09
C TYR A 287 0.64 2.44 -6.20
N ILE A 288 1.27 3.18 -7.11
CA ILE A 288 2.28 2.67 -8.05
C ILE A 288 3.52 3.57 -7.91
N PHE A 289 4.58 3.02 -7.34
CA PHE A 289 5.90 3.60 -7.26
C PHE A 289 6.80 3.03 -8.35
N VAL A 290 7.50 3.90 -9.08
CA VAL A 290 8.32 3.50 -10.22
C VAL A 290 9.72 4.08 -10.14
N SER A 291 10.72 3.24 -10.37
CA SER A 291 12.09 3.72 -10.58
C SER A 291 12.24 4.23 -12.01
N ARG A 292 13.34 4.95 -12.27
CA ARG A 292 13.69 5.42 -13.62
C ARG A 292 13.98 4.27 -14.60
N GLY A 293 14.38 3.09 -14.11
CA GLY A 293 14.99 2.06 -14.95
C GLY A 293 16.39 2.45 -15.47
N PRO A 294 17.08 1.58 -16.23
CA PRO A 294 18.53 1.63 -16.41
C PRO A 294 19.07 2.86 -17.17
N LEU A 295 20.21 3.39 -16.71
CA LEU A 295 21.14 4.35 -17.37
C LEU A 295 22.58 4.14 -16.90
N PRO A 296 23.59 4.13 -17.81
CA PRO A 296 24.25 5.39 -18.23
C PRO A 296 24.73 5.48 -19.71
N GLN A 297 24.56 4.46 -20.56
CA GLN A 297 25.20 4.44 -21.91
C GLN A 297 24.47 5.25 -23.02
N LEU A 298 23.29 5.79 -22.72
CA LEU A 298 22.43 6.54 -23.66
C LEU A 298 22.00 7.91 -23.07
N GLY A 299 22.97 8.73 -22.66
CA GLY A 299 22.78 10.18 -22.50
C GLY A 299 21.63 10.64 -21.57
N GLY A 300 21.32 9.90 -20.51
CA GLY A 300 20.25 10.27 -19.57
C GLY A 300 18.84 9.76 -19.91
N SER A 301 18.64 8.83 -20.86
CA SER A 301 17.36 8.18 -21.16
C SER A 301 16.73 7.33 -20.04
N GLY A 302 15.41 7.32 -19.88
CA GLY A 302 14.78 6.47 -18.86
C GLY A 302 13.27 6.43 -18.96
N TRP A 303 12.64 5.72 -18.02
CA TRP A 303 11.19 5.64 -17.93
C TRP A 303 10.62 6.84 -17.18
N VAL A 304 9.69 7.52 -17.83
CA VAL A 304 8.90 8.63 -17.29
C VAL A 304 7.45 8.21 -17.14
N ILE A 305 6.76 8.84 -16.20
CA ILE A 305 5.32 8.67 -16.02
C ILE A 305 4.61 9.56 -17.02
N LYS A 306 3.93 8.94 -17.99
CA LYS A 306 3.16 9.60 -19.05
C LYS A 306 1.72 9.86 -18.61
N ASP A 307 1.14 8.92 -17.87
CA ASP A 307 -0.26 8.97 -17.43
C ASP A 307 -0.43 8.22 -16.10
N ALA A 308 -1.36 8.70 -15.27
CA ALA A 308 -1.86 8.00 -14.10
C ALA A 308 -3.36 8.31 -13.95
N ARG A 309 -4.18 7.31 -13.64
CA ARG A 309 -5.63 7.48 -13.48
C ARG A 309 -6.23 6.46 -12.53
N VAL A 310 -7.38 6.81 -11.95
CA VAL A 310 -8.22 5.87 -11.20
C VAL A 310 -9.09 5.12 -12.19
N GLY A 311 -8.91 3.81 -12.28
CA GLY A 311 -9.63 2.92 -13.19
C GLY A 311 -10.66 2.04 -12.50
N MET A 312 -11.26 1.12 -13.27
CA MET A 312 -12.27 0.17 -12.81
C MET A 312 -13.38 0.80 -11.96
N ARG A 313 -13.82 1.99 -12.39
CA ARG A 313 -14.87 2.77 -11.74
C ARG A 313 -16.26 2.29 -12.14
N GLU A 314 -16.33 1.49 -13.21
CA GLU A 314 -17.57 0.96 -13.73
C GLU A 314 -18.21 -0.02 -12.73
N ARG A 315 -19.52 -0.13 -12.84
CA ARG A 315 -20.30 -1.08 -12.06
C ARG A 315 -20.42 -2.38 -12.82
N HIS A 316 -20.60 -3.47 -12.07
CA HIS A 316 -21.00 -4.73 -12.67
C HIS A 316 -22.32 -4.51 -13.46
N PRO A 317 -22.41 -4.93 -14.74
CA PRO A 317 -23.52 -4.56 -15.61
C PRO A 317 -24.89 -5.01 -15.10
N GLU A 318 -24.97 -6.23 -14.54
CA GLU A 318 -26.23 -6.77 -13.99
C GLU A 318 -26.46 -6.41 -12.51
N LEU A 319 -25.42 -6.56 -11.67
CA LEU A 319 -25.53 -6.35 -10.22
C LEU A 319 -25.52 -4.87 -9.82
N GLN A 320 -25.08 -3.98 -10.71
CA GLN A 320 -24.96 -2.53 -10.52
C GLN A 320 -24.09 -2.09 -9.33
N CYS A 321 -23.38 -3.00 -8.66
CA CYS A 321 -22.40 -2.68 -7.62
C CYS A 321 -21.00 -2.46 -8.22
N SER A 322 -20.16 -1.70 -7.53
CA SER A 322 -18.73 -1.57 -7.81
C SER A 322 -18.05 -2.95 -7.80
N LEU A 323 -17.05 -3.13 -8.66
CA LEU A 323 -16.35 -4.41 -8.80
C LEU A 323 -15.50 -4.76 -7.59
N SER A 324 -15.06 -3.78 -6.82
CA SER A 324 -14.40 -3.92 -5.52
C SER A 324 -14.76 -2.73 -4.62
N ASP A 325 -14.48 -2.82 -3.32
CA ASP A 325 -14.55 -1.66 -2.42
C ASP A 325 -13.39 -0.67 -2.62
N HIS A 326 -12.44 -1.03 -3.49
CA HIS A 326 -11.43 -0.15 -4.07
C HIS A 326 -11.65 0.06 -5.57
N PHE A 327 -11.17 1.17 -6.10
CA PHE A 327 -10.93 1.40 -7.52
C PHE A 327 -9.45 1.09 -7.86
N SER A 328 -9.16 0.79 -9.13
CA SER A 328 -7.76 0.53 -9.53
C SER A 328 -6.97 1.82 -9.60
N VAL A 329 -5.66 1.72 -9.38
CA VAL A 329 -4.70 2.73 -9.86
C VAL A 329 -4.06 2.18 -11.11
N GLU A 330 -4.02 3.01 -12.15
CA GLU A 330 -3.47 2.66 -13.45
C GLU A 330 -2.41 3.69 -13.84
N ALA A 331 -1.28 3.24 -14.37
CA ALA A 331 -0.21 4.11 -14.82
C ALA A 331 0.35 3.65 -16.17
N THR A 332 0.73 4.62 -17.00
CA THR A 332 1.46 4.40 -18.24
C THR A 332 2.82 5.04 -18.13
N LEU A 333 3.86 4.23 -18.31
CA LEU A 333 5.24 4.68 -18.42
C LEU A 333 5.62 4.77 -19.89
N ALA A 334 6.40 5.78 -20.25
CA ALA A 334 6.97 5.93 -21.58
C ALA A 334 8.50 5.96 -21.48
N PHE A 335 9.18 5.34 -22.44
CA PHE A 335 10.63 5.47 -22.53
C PHE A 335 10.98 6.82 -23.17
N HIS A 336 11.81 7.61 -22.49
CA HIS A 336 12.14 8.98 -22.91
C HIS A 336 13.66 9.18 -23.02
N ILE A 337 14.08 9.91 -24.05
CA ILE A 337 15.48 10.28 -24.30
C ILE A 337 15.59 11.82 -24.22
N PRO A 338 16.32 12.36 -23.24
CA PRO A 338 16.55 13.80 -23.14
C PRO A 338 17.26 14.35 -24.38
N GLN A 339 16.96 15.60 -24.74
CA GLN A 339 17.81 16.30 -25.71
C GLN A 339 19.04 16.88 -25.02
N PRO A 340 20.22 16.91 -25.67
CA PRO A 340 21.35 17.66 -25.17
C PRO A 340 20.96 19.14 -25.08
N GLU A 341 21.20 19.77 -23.92
CA GLU A 341 20.94 21.18 -23.73
C GLU A 341 21.72 21.97 -24.79
N SER A 342 21.03 22.55 -25.77
CA SER A 342 21.62 23.62 -26.56
C SER A 342 21.89 24.76 -25.59
N THR A 343 23.17 25.12 -25.42
CA THR A 343 23.61 26.32 -24.72
C THR A 343 22.72 27.48 -25.18
N ARG A 344 21.78 27.91 -24.33
CA ARG A 344 20.97 29.09 -24.62
C ARG A 344 21.95 30.26 -24.64
N SER A 345 22.33 30.70 -25.83
CA SER A 345 22.84 32.06 -26.02
C SER A 345 21.72 32.98 -25.57
N SER A 346 21.90 33.62 -24.42
CA SER A 346 21.06 34.72 -23.98
C SER A 346 21.23 35.89 -24.95
N SER A 347 20.33 35.99 -25.92
CA SER A 347 20.08 37.24 -26.64
C SER A 347 19.10 38.06 -25.80
N PRO A 348 19.46 39.28 -25.37
CA PRO A 348 18.57 40.14 -24.61
C PRO A 348 17.73 40.95 -25.60
N ASP A 349 16.49 40.53 -25.84
CA ASP A 349 15.44 41.40 -26.38
C ASP A 349 14.09 40.72 -26.19
N ASP A 350 13.43 40.98 -25.05
CA ASP A 350 11.99 41.23 -25.01
C ASP A 350 11.63 41.88 -23.66
N GLN A 351 11.70 43.21 -23.62
CA GLN A 351 11.09 44.02 -22.56
C GLN A 351 9.77 44.60 -23.06
N GLY A 352 8.69 44.27 -22.37
CA GLY A 352 7.64 45.23 -22.05
C GLY A 352 6.41 45.27 -22.97
N ALA A 353 5.30 44.76 -22.44
CA ALA A 353 3.99 45.39 -22.62
C ALA A 353 3.21 45.28 -21.31
N GLU A 354 3.39 46.28 -20.44
CA GLU A 354 2.45 46.60 -19.37
C GLU A 354 1.18 47.18 -19.99
N THR A 355 0.04 46.54 -19.80
CA THR A 355 -1.27 47.19 -19.92
C THR A 355 -1.96 47.16 -18.58
N THR A 356 -2.11 48.35 -18.03
CA THR A 356 -2.93 48.70 -16.89
C THR A 356 -4.41 48.54 -17.24
N ASP A 357 -5.22 47.93 -16.37
CA ASP A 357 -6.60 48.37 -16.23
C ASP A 357 -7.15 48.13 -14.82
N ARG A 358 -7.84 49.16 -14.33
CA ARG A 358 -8.29 49.34 -12.94
C ARG A 358 -9.63 48.65 -12.69
N ALA A 359 -9.71 48.00 -11.53
CA ALA A 359 -10.85 47.80 -10.64
C ALA A 359 -12.29 48.01 -11.16
N ALA A 360 -13.05 46.91 -11.21
CA ALA A 360 -14.47 46.89 -10.89
C ALA A 360 -14.76 45.70 -9.97
N GLY A 361 -15.39 45.97 -8.83
CA GLY A 361 -15.58 45.04 -7.73
C GLY A 361 -16.49 43.86 -8.03
N GLY A 362 -16.09 42.69 -7.54
CA GLY A 362 -16.88 41.48 -7.45
C GLY A 362 -16.04 40.38 -6.83
N THR A 363 -16.29 40.07 -5.56
CA THR A 363 -15.71 38.94 -4.85
C THR A 363 -16.19 37.62 -5.47
N TYR A 364 -15.50 37.18 -6.51
CA TYR A 364 -15.57 35.80 -6.98
C TYR A 364 -14.42 35.03 -6.34
N LEU A 365 -14.78 34.00 -5.56
CA LEU A 365 -13.87 32.95 -5.14
C LEU A 365 -13.23 32.37 -6.40
N GLU A 366 -11.92 32.57 -6.57
CA GLU A 366 -11.13 31.80 -7.54
C GLU A 366 -11.30 30.33 -7.18
N SER A 367 -12.10 29.64 -7.99
CA SER A 367 -12.09 28.18 -8.05
C SER A 367 -10.70 27.79 -8.53
N PRO A 368 -10.02 26.80 -7.92
CA PRO A 368 -8.76 26.32 -8.44
C PRO A 368 -9.03 25.75 -9.83
N THR A 369 -8.68 26.52 -10.86
CA THR A 369 -8.87 26.15 -12.26
C THR A 369 -8.00 24.95 -12.55
N SER A 370 -8.63 23.85 -12.97
CA SER A 370 -8.02 22.60 -13.46
C SER A 370 -7.19 22.77 -14.75
N SER A 371 -6.77 23.99 -15.10
CA SER A 371 -6.14 24.34 -16.37
C SER A 371 -4.63 24.58 -16.30
N GLU A 372 -4.04 24.77 -15.12
CA GLU A 372 -2.57 24.98 -15.02
C GLU A 372 -1.75 23.70 -15.25
N PHE A 373 -2.37 22.52 -15.21
CA PHE A 373 -1.68 21.23 -15.33
C PHE A 373 -1.68 20.62 -16.75
N ARG A 374 -2.09 21.35 -17.80
CA ARG A 374 -2.07 20.84 -19.19
C ARG A 374 -0.65 20.59 -19.77
N ASN A 375 0.42 20.95 -19.07
CA ASN A 375 1.80 20.77 -19.53
C ASN A 375 2.50 19.47 -19.08
N ILE A 376 1.78 18.52 -18.46
CA ILE A 376 2.38 17.29 -17.90
C ILE A 376 2.91 16.30 -18.97
N ARG A 377 2.35 16.32 -20.19
CA ARG A 377 2.78 15.42 -21.29
C ARG A 377 3.76 16.09 -22.27
N THR A 378 4.43 17.15 -21.82
CA THR A 378 5.44 17.85 -22.63
C THR A 378 6.81 17.21 -22.47
N ARG A 379 7.65 17.34 -23.49
CA ARG A 379 9.06 16.89 -23.42
C ARG A 379 9.80 17.50 -22.22
N ALA A 380 9.56 18.77 -21.95
CA ALA A 380 10.16 19.49 -20.82
C ALA A 380 9.76 18.87 -19.46
N SER A 381 8.50 18.42 -19.31
CA SER A 381 8.06 17.70 -18.12
C SER A 381 8.79 16.35 -17.99
N TYR A 382 8.91 15.60 -19.07
CA TYR A 382 9.65 14.32 -19.06
C TYR A 382 11.15 14.49 -18.77
N ASP A 383 11.77 15.54 -19.31
CA ASP A 383 13.16 15.90 -18.96
C ASP A 383 13.27 16.23 -17.47
N GLY A 384 12.32 16.98 -16.91
CA GLY A 384 12.21 17.27 -15.47
C GLY A 384 12.10 16.00 -14.64
N GLN A 385 11.20 15.10 -15.00
CA GLN A 385 11.03 13.81 -14.34
C GLN A 385 12.32 12.99 -14.29
N LEU A 386 13.10 12.96 -15.38
CA LEU A 386 14.39 12.25 -15.42
C LEU A 386 15.48 12.97 -14.62
N ARG A 387 15.48 14.31 -14.57
CA ARG A 387 16.37 15.07 -13.68
C ARG A 387 16.08 14.77 -12.22
N ASP A 388 14.82 14.85 -11.81
CA ASP A 388 14.38 14.61 -10.43
C ASP A 388 14.66 13.17 -10.00
N ALA A 389 14.45 12.20 -10.91
CA ALA A 389 14.78 10.80 -10.67
C ALA A 389 16.29 10.50 -10.62
N GLY A 390 17.12 11.42 -11.11
CA GLY A 390 18.58 11.34 -11.02
C GLY A 390 19.15 11.90 -9.71
N VAL A 391 18.33 12.60 -8.91
CA VAL A 391 18.74 13.11 -7.61
C VAL A 391 18.86 11.91 -6.65
N PRO A 392 20.02 11.70 -6.00
CA PRO A 392 20.16 10.65 -4.99
C PRO A 392 19.13 10.83 -3.87
N CYS A 393 18.64 9.72 -3.33
CA CYS A 393 17.79 9.74 -2.15
C CYS A 393 18.53 10.48 -1.01
N THR A 394 17.92 11.54 -0.49
CA THR A 394 18.51 12.38 0.58
C THR A 394 18.40 11.74 1.97
N GLY A 395 17.80 10.55 2.06
CA GLY A 395 17.45 9.94 3.34
C GLY A 395 16.27 10.63 4.02
N LEU A 396 15.87 10.12 5.17
CA LEU A 396 14.89 10.78 6.04
C LEU A 396 15.57 11.81 6.95
N PRO A 397 14.89 12.90 7.34
CA PRO A 397 15.38 13.82 8.37
C PRO A 397 15.68 13.10 9.69
N ALA A 398 16.70 13.57 10.43
CA ALA A 398 17.06 13.01 11.73
C ALA A 398 15.88 12.97 12.72
N SER A 399 15.05 14.02 12.73
CA SER A 399 13.84 14.08 13.56
C SER A 399 12.83 12.98 13.23
N THR A 400 12.73 12.59 11.96
CA THR A 400 11.83 11.52 11.53
C THR A 400 12.29 10.16 12.07
N TYR A 401 13.59 9.90 12.13
CA TYR A 401 14.10 8.69 12.79
C TYR A 401 13.79 8.68 14.29
N GLU A 402 13.88 9.83 14.97
CA GLU A 402 13.48 9.93 16.38
C GLU A 402 12.00 9.63 16.60
N ASP A 403 11.13 10.13 15.72
CA ASP A 403 9.69 9.85 15.77
C ASP A 403 9.42 8.34 15.59
N ILE A 404 10.13 7.68 14.67
CA ILE A 404 10.03 6.23 14.45
C ILE A 404 10.49 5.47 15.70
N LEU A 405 11.64 5.85 16.29
CA LEU A 405 12.18 5.21 17.50
C LEU A 405 11.24 5.39 18.70
N ALA A 406 10.59 6.56 18.84
CA ALA A 406 9.60 6.80 19.87
C ALA A 406 8.38 5.86 19.72
N LEU A 407 7.88 5.67 18.50
CA LEU A 407 6.79 4.73 18.21
C LEU A 407 7.19 3.28 18.51
N ILE A 408 8.41 2.88 18.15
CA ILE A 408 8.96 1.56 18.45
C ILE A 408 9.03 1.33 19.96
N LYS A 409 9.55 2.30 20.72
CA LYS A 409 9.66 2.22 22.18
C LYS A 409 8.29 2.06 22.84
N GLU A 410 7.29 2.84 22.42
CA GLU A 410 5.93 2.74 22.94
C GLU A 410 5.31 1.37 22.64
N TYR A 411 5.48 0.88 21.40
CA TYR A 411 4.98 -0.44 21.00
C TYR A 411 5.66 -1.56 21.80
N ARG A 412 7.00 -1.51 21.93
CA ARG A 412 7.79 -2.50 22.67
C ARG A 412 7.35 -2.59 24.14
N ALA A 413 7.22 -1.45 24.83
CA ALA A 413 6.79 -1.40 26.23
C ALA A 413 5.40 -2.04 26.43
N ARG A 414 4.49 -1.81 25.47
CA ARG A 414 3.17 -2.45 25.46
C ARG A 414 3.28 -3.97 25.29
N GLU A 415 4.06 -4.44 24.32
CA GLU A 415 4.17 -5.89 24.04
C GLU A 415 4.90 -6.63 25.19
N GLU A 416 5.89 -6.01 25.84
CA GLU A 416 6.53 -6.55 27.06
C GLU A 416 5.52 -6.69 28.22
N THR A 417 4.67 -5.67 28.41
CA THR A 417 3.59 -5.71 29.40
C THR A 417 2.58 -6.81 29.08
N GLN A 418 2.16 -6.94 27.82
CA GLN A 418 1.23 -8.00 27.38
C GLN A 418 1.82 -9.39 27.56
N LYS A 419 3.10 -9.59 27.24
CA LYS A 419 3.82 -10.84 27.46
C LYS A 419 3.81 -11.23 28.93
N LEU A 420 4.14 -10.29 29.82
CA LEU A 420 4.16 -10.52 31.26
C LEU A 420 2.77 -10.93 31.78
N TRP A 421 1.74 -10.12 31.50
CA TRP A 421 0.39 -10.39 32.01
C TRP A 421 -0.21 -11.69 31.48
N ARG A 422 0.08 -12.09 30.24
CA ARG A 422 -0.35 -13.39 29.70
C ARG A 422 0.40 -14.56 30.35
N GLY A 423 1.69 -14.39 30.62
CA GLY A 423 2.45 -15.37 31.42
C GLY A 423 1.90 -15.53 32.84
N VAL A 424 1.56 -14.41 33.50
CA VAL A 424 0.91 -14.42 34.82
C VAL A 424 -0.46 -15.09 34.76
N HIS A 425 -1.25 -14.82 33.72
CA HIS A 425 -2.57 -15.45 33.52
C HIS A 425 -2.45 -16.98 33.36
N PHE A 426 -1.44 -17.47 32.64
CA PHE A 426 -1.16 -18.90 32.57
C PHE A 426 -0.86 -19.51 33.95
N VAL A 427 0.09 -18.92 34.69
CA VAL A 427 0.47 -19.43 36.02
C VAL A 427 -0.71 -19.39 36.99
N PHE A 428 -1.50 -18.32 36.96
CA PHE A 428 -2.72 -18.20 37.76
C PHE A 428 -3.68 -19.37 37.50
N TRP A 429 -3.99 -19.68 36.24
CA TRP A 429 -4.92 -20.76 35.91
C TRP A 429 -4.35 -22.16 36.18
N VAL A 430 -3.03 -22.36 36.11
CA VAL A 430 -2.39 -23.59 36.58
C VAL A 430 -2.63 -23.78 38.08
N LEU A 431 -2.46 -22.73 38.89
CA LEU A 431 -2.71 -22.79 40.33
C LEU A 431 -4.20 -23.04 40.64
N VAL A 432 -5.11 -22.33 39.97
CA VAL A 432 -6.56 -22.54 40.13
C VAL A 432 -6.95 -23.98 39.75
N ALA A 433 -6.37 -24.53 38.68
CA ALA A 433 -6.65 -25.90 38.27
C ALA A 433 -6.19 -26.92 39.32
N VAL A 434 -4.99 -26.76 39.87
CA VAL A 434 -4.48 -27.62 40.96
C VAL A 434 -5.40 -27.53 42.19
N ILE A 435 -5.81 -26.33 42.59
CA ILE A 435 -6.72 -26.12 43.73
C ILE A 435 -8.07 -26.80 43.47
N CYS A 436 -8.64 -26.64 42.26
CA CYS A 436 -9.90 -27.28 41.88
C CYS A 436 -9.80 -28.81 41.91
N TYR A 437 -8.70 -29.38 41.42
CA TYR A 437 -8.48 -30.83 41.43
C TYR A 437 -8.39 -31.39 42.85
N VAL A 438 -7.79 -30.65 43.79
CA VAL A 438 -7.80 -31.03 45.21
C VAL A 438 -9.20 -30.86 45.81
N ALA A 439 -9.90 -29.77 45.51
CA ALA A 439 -11.23 -29.47 46.04
C ALA A 439 -12.29 -30.52 45.66
N VAL A 440 -12.15 -31.15 44.48
CA VAL A 440 -13.06 -32.22 44.00
C VAL A 440 -13.21 -33.36 45.01
N TRP A 441 -12.18 -33.66 45.81
CA TRP A 441 -12.23 -34.71 46.84
C TRP A 441 -13.12 -34.38 48.04
N PHE A 442 -13.50 -33.11 48.21
CA PHE A 442 -14.19 -32.60 49.40
C PHE A 442 -15.61 -32.09 49.13
N VAL A 443 -16.13 -32.23 47.90
CA VAL A 443 -17.44 -31.68 47.53
C VAL A 443 -18.39 -32.71 46.89
N PRO A 444 -19.72 -32.51 47.00
CA PRO A 444 -20.70 -33.38 46.35
C PRO A 444 -20.57 -33.38 44.82
N ASN A 445 -21.13 -34.40 44.16
CA ASN A 445 -21.01 -34.65 42.71
C ASN A 445 -21.27 -33.42 41.83
N TYR A 446 -22.28 -32.61 42.13
CA TYR A 446 -22.56 -31.38 41.37
C TYR A 446 -21.45 -30.33 41.53
N GLY A 447 -20.91 -30.15 42.73
CA GLY A 447 -19.79 -29.25 42.99
C GLY A 447 -18.50 -29.71 42.31
N ALA A 448 -18.24 -31.02 42.31
CA ALA A 448 -17.10 -31.62 41.60
C ALA A 448 -17.15 -31.31 40.10
N PHE A 449 -18.32 -31.44 39.47
CA PHE A 449 -18.52 -31.08 38.06
C PHE A 449 -18.20 -29.61 37.79
N VAL A 450 -18.68 -28.69 38.63
CA VAL A 450 -18.44 -27.24 38.47
C VAL A 450 -16.94 -26.91 38.58
N PHE A 451 -16.23 -27.48 39.55
CA PHE A 451 -14.78 -27.26 39.68
C PHE A 451 -13.99 -27.82 38.49
N LEU A 452 -14.34 -29.01 38.00
CA LEU A 452 -13.70 -29.59 36.82
C LEU A 452 -13.96 -28.77 35.55
N LEU A 453 -15.18 -28.28 35.36
CA LEU A 453 -15.52 -27.44 34.21
C LEU A 453 -14.77 -26.10 34.25
N LEU A 454 -14.81 -25.40 35.39
CA LEU A 454 -14.13 -24.12 35.59
C LEU A 454 -12.62 -24.25 35.40
N SER A 455 -12.01 -25.24 36.06
CA SER A 455 -10.56 -25.48 35.95
C SER A 455 -10.13 -25.82 34.53
N THR A 456 -10.93 -26.60 33.80
CA THR A 456 -10.60 -27.00 32.43
C THR A 456 -10.70 -25.82 31.45
N LEU A 457 -11.79 -25.05 31.50
CA LEU A 457 -11.95 -23.86 30.64
C LEU A 457 -10.89 -22.79 30.97
N GLY A 458 -10.63 -22.58 32.26
CA GLY A 458 -9.61 -21.67 32.73
C GLY A 458 -8.19 -22.09 32.31
N LEU A 459 -7.83 -23.35 32.53
CA LEU A 459 -6.54 -23.90 32.12
C LEU A 459 -6.36 -23.85 30.60
N MET A 460 -7.41 -24.09 29.82
CA MET A 460 -7.37 -23.94 28.36
C MET A 460 -7.03 -22.49 27.97
N ALA A 461 -7.75 -21.51 28.53
CA ALA A 461 -7.51 -20.09 28.26
C ALA A 461 -6.09 -19.67 28.71
N GLY A 462 -5.69 -20.06 29.92
CA GLY A 462 -4.35 -19.82 30.44
C GLY A 462 -3.26 -20.45 29.58
N THR A 463 -3.45 -21.69 29.11
CA THR A 463 -2.47 -22.39 28.26
C THR A 463 -2.29 -21.68 26.92
N VAL A 464 -3.37 -21.23 26.28
CA VAL A 464 -3.29 -20.41 25.06
C VAL A 464 -2.48 -19.14 25.32
N ASP A 465 -2.74 -18.43 26.42
CA ASP A 465 -1.98 -17.23 26.78
C ASP A 465 -0.52 -17.50 27.11
N GLY A 466 -0.21 -18.61 27.78
CA GLY A 466 1.15 -19.06 28.06
C GLY A 466 1.94 -19.35 26.77
N LEU A 467 1.31 -20.05 25.82
CA LEU A 467 1.91 -20.31 24.50
C LEU A 467 2.12 -19.02 23.71
N LEU A 468 1.17 -18.09 23.75
CA LEU A 468 1.33 -16.78 23.13
C LEU A 468 2.51 -16.02 23.75
N ALA A 469 2.58 -15.93 25.08
CA ALA A 469 3.67 -15.27 25.81
C ALA A 469 5.05 -15.87 25.48
N LEU A 470 5.12 -17.21 25.38
CA LEU A 470 6.35 -17.93 25.12
C LEU A 470 6.80 -17.88 23.65
N LEU A 471 5.87 -18.02 22.70
CA LEU A 471 6.22 -18.17 21.29
C LEU A 471 6.03 -16.86 20.54
N PHE A 472 4.79 -16.34 20.52
CA PHE A 472 4.44 -15.16 19.72
C PHE A 472 5.13 -13.89 20.22
N PHE A 473 4.97 -13.52 21.50
CA PHE A 473 5.54 -12.26 22.00
C PHE A 473 7.08 -12.28 21.98
N ASN A 474 7.71 -13.44 22.15
CA ASN A 474 9.16 -13.56 21.99
C ASN A 474 9.60 -13.34 20.53
N SER A 475 8.89 -13.90 19.55
CA SER A 475 9.20 -13.64 18.14
C SER A 475 8.94 -12.19 17.75
N GLU A 476 7.84 -11.61 18.23
CA GLU A 476 7.44 -10.23 17.96
C GLU A 476 8.48 -9.24 18.51
N LEU A 477 8.86 -9.38 19.79
CA LEU A 477 9.85 -8.51 20.42
C LEU A 477 11.24 -8.62 19.76
N ARG A 478 11.63 -9.81 19.28
CA ARG A 478 12.89 -9.97 18.53
C ARG A 478 12.84 -9.27 17.18
N ALA A 479 11.73 -9.38 16.45
CA ALA A 479 11.53 -8.66 15.20
C ALA A 479 11.49 -7.14 15.41
N VAL A 480 10.90 -6.66 16.51
CA VAL A 480 10.94 -5.23 16.88
C VAL A 480 12.36 -4.77 17.18
N LYS A 481 13.16 -5.56 17.90
CA LYS A 481 14.57 -5.23 18.18
C LYS A 481 15.43 -5.16 16.92
N GLU A 482 15.22 -6.07 15.97
CA GLU A 482 15.89 -6.03 14.67
C GLU A 482 15.54 -4.73 13.93
N PHE A 483 14.25 -4.41 13.87
CA PHE A 483 13.80 -3.17 13.22
C PHE A 483 14.32 -1.91 13.93
N GLU A 484 14.33 -1.90 15.27
CA GLU A 484 14.89 -0.82 16.08
C GLU A 484 16.37 -0.59 15.75
N TRP A 485 17.17 -1.67 15.71
CA TRP A 485 18.58 -1.60 15.37
C TRP A 485 18.82 -1.06 13.95
N GLU A 486 18.06 -1.52 12.96
CA GLU A 486 18.17 -1.04 11.58
C GLU A 486 17.88 0.47 11.46
N ILE A 487 16.85 0.95 12.18
CA ILE A 487 16.52 2.39 12.21
C ILE A 487 17.64 3.20 12.89
N MET A 488 18.18 2.72 14.01
CA MET A 488 19.28 3.39 14.71
C MET A 488 20.54 3.47 13.83
N ASN A 489 20.86 2.38 13.10
CA ASN A 489 22.02 2.34 12.22
C ASN A 489 21.86 3.28 11.02
N GLU A 490 20.67 3.35 10.42
CA GLU A 490 20.41 4.29 9.33
C GLU A 490 20.46 5.74 9.82
N LYS A 491 19.89 6.04 11.00
CA LYS A 491 19.97 7.37 11.62
C LYS A 491 21.41 7.81 11.86
N ALA A 492 22.26 6.91 12.36
CA ALA A 492 23.69 7.17 12.57
C ALA A 492 24.37 7.50 11.24
N SER A 493 24.14 6.65 10.23
CA SER A 493 24.68 6.82 8.87
C SER A 493 24.24 8.15 8.25
N ALA A 494 22.96 8.53 8.39
CA ALA A 494 22.41 9.79 7.91
C ALA A 494 22.99 11.02 8.63
N SER A 495 23.44 10.86 9.88
CA SER A 495 24.04 11.93 10.69
C SER A 495 25.56 12.05 10.49
N GLY A 496 26.17 11.20 9.66
CA GLY A 496 27.63 11.13 9.49
C GLY A 496 28.36 10.53 10.69
N ALA A 497 27.63 9.94 11.65
CA ALA A 497 28.21 9.17 12.74
C ALA A 497 28.57 7.77 12.23
N VAL A 498 29.68 7.22 12.71
CA VAL A 498 29.95 5.78 12.54
C VAL A 498 28.80 5.05 13.23
N GLY A 499 28.20 4.05 12.57
CA GLY A 499 27.10 3.25 13.12
C GLY A 499 27.38 2.77 14.54
N MET A 500 26.32 2.44 15.31
CA MET A 500 26.43 2.09 16.73
C MET A 500 27.64 1.19 16.99
N THR A 501 28.58 1.71 17.76
CA THR A 501 29.71 0.92 18.23
C THR A 501 29.25 0.02 19.37
N TYR A 502 30.00 -1.04 19.65
CA TYR A 502 29.71 -1.93 20.78
C TYR A 502 29.60 -1.17 22.12
N GLU A 503 30.31 -0.05 22.27
CA GLU A 503 30.25 0.85 23.44
C GLU A 503 28.96 1.69 23.51
N ASP A 504 28.33 1.99 22.36
CA ASP A 504 27.04 2.67 22.30
C ASP A 504 25.89 1.71 22.64
N GLU A 505 26.03 0.43 22.27
CA GLU A 505 25.11 -0.63 22.69
C GLU A 505 25.13 -0.77 24.22
N GLU A 506 26.30 -0.92 24.86
CA GLU A 506 26.41 -1.06 26.32
C GLU A 506 25.78 0.09 27.12
N LYS A 507 25.74 1.32 26.58
CA LYS A 507 25.13 2.48 27.26
C LYS A 507 23.62 2.60 27.05
N ALA A 508 23.07 1.96 26.01
CA ALA A 508 21.66 2.02 25.66
C ALA A 508 20.82 0.89 26.29
N TRP A 509 21.45 -0.18 26.79
CA TRP A 509 20.81 -1.35 27.41
C TRP A 509 20.64 -1.25 28.92
#